data_AF-A0A3C0YQX5-F1
#
_entry.id   AF-A0A3C0YQX5-F1
#
_cell.length_a   1.000
_cell.length_b   1.000
_cell.length_c   1.000
_cell.angle_alpha   90.00
_cell.angle_beta   90.00
_cell.angle_gamma   90.00
#
_symmetry.space_group_name_H-M   'P 1'
#
loop_
_entity.id
_entity.type
_entity.pdbx_description
1 polymer ?
#
loop_
_entity_poly.entity_id
_entity_poly.type
_entity_poly.pdbx_seq_one_letter_code
_entity_poly.pdbx_strand_id
1 'polypeptide(L)' 'MYTDIDHCTTVQESLTGKRPADEQTFASINILADRLRSIKKLHGSFLNVEFSPHVKALVEQESVLAIS' A
#
# COMPACT_ATOMS: atom_id res chain seq x y z
N MET A 1 19.46 10.47 10.37
CA MET A 1 18.37 9.65 10.94
C MET A 1 17.38 9.41 9.82
N TYR A 2 17.24 8.18 9.34
CA TYR A 2 16.14 7.85 8.41
C TYR A 2 14.87 7.81 9.24
N THR A 3 14.01 8.81 9.11
CA THR A 3 12.65 8.75 9.64
C THR A 3 11.97 7.61 8.89
N ASP A 4 11.59 6.54 9.59
CA ASP A 4 10.74 5.49 9.02
C ASP A 4 9.51 6.21 8.46
N ILE A 5 9.32 6.15 7.14
CA ILE A 5 8.16 6.76 6.50
C ILE A 5 6.95 6.01 7.04
N ASP A 6 5.99 6.74 7.62
CA ASP A 6 4.73 6.14 8.00
C ASP A 6 3.96 5.77 6.72
N HIS A 7 4.14 4.51 6.31
CA HIS A 7 3.51 3.95 5.12
C HIS A 7 1.98 3.94 5.24
N CYS A 8 1.43 3.77 6.44
CA CYS A 8 -0.02 3.79 6.64
C CYS A 8 -0.56 5.21 6.42
N THR A 9 0.08 6.22 6.99
CA THR A 9 -0.29 7.63 6.80
C THR A 9 -0.14 8.03 5.34
N THR A 10 0.97 7.65 4.68
CA THR A 10 1.20 7.96 3.27
C THR A 10 0.07 7.42 2.38
N VAL A 11 -0.31 6.15 2.56
CA VAL A 11 -1.40 5.53 1.78
C VAL A 11 -2.75 6.17 2.14
N GLN A 12 -3.01 6.46 3.41
CA GLN A 12 -4.25 7.11 3.84
C GLN A 12 -4.41 8.51 3.23
N GLU A 13 -3.34 9.30 3.20
CA GLU A 13 -3.37 10.64 2.60
C GLU A 13 -3.64 10.57 1.10
N SER A 14 -3.07 9.60 0.39
CA SER A 14 -3.33 9.38 -1.04
C SER A 14 -4.77 8.92 -1.28
N LEU A 15 -5.29 8.00 -0.46
CA LEU A 15 -6.68 7.53 -0.55
C LEU A 15 -7.70 8.64 -0.25
N THR A 16 -7.35 9.58 0.63
CA THR A 16 -8.22 10.71 0.99
C THR A 16 -8.03 11.93 0.07
N GLY A 17 -7.15 11.82 -0.94
CA GLY A 17 -6.87 12.91 -1.88
C GLY A 17 -6.10 14.09 -1.28
N LYS A 18 -5.55 13.95 -0.06
CA LYS A 18 -4.70 14.97 0.57
C LYS A 18 -3.34 15.10 -0.14
N ARG A 19 -2.89 14.01 -0.78
CA ARG A 19 -1.69 13.97 -1.62
C ARG A 19 -1.97 13.14 -2.88
N PRO A 20 -1.20 13.33 -3.96
CA PRO A 20 -1.32 12.49 -5.15
C PRO A 20 -0.88 11.05 -4.88
N ALA A 21 -1.49 10.11 -5.61
CA ALA A 21 -1.02 8.73 -5.68
C ALA A 21 0.21 8.65 -6.60
N ASP A 22 1.38 8.87 -6.01
CA ASP A 22 2.69 8.90 -6.65
C ASP A 22 3.55 7.66 -6.32
N GLU A 23 4.76 7.61 -6.86
CA GLU A 23 5.74 6.52 -6.62
C GLU A 23 5.93 6.21 -5.13
N GLN A 24 5.92 7.24 -4.26
CA GLN A 24 6.04 7.05 -2.81
C GLN A 24 4.83 6.32 -2.22
N THR A 25 3.62 6.57 -2.74
CA THR A 25 2.40 5.84 -2.38
C THR A 25 2.54 4.37 -2.74
N PHE A 26 2.94 4.08 -3.97
CA PHE A 26 3.03 2.71 -4.47
C PHE A 26 4.14 1.92 -3.78
N ALA A 27 5.29 2.54 -3.53
CA ALA A 27 6.35 1.97 -2.70
C ALA A 27 5.86 1.64 -1.28
N SER A 28 5.07 2.54 -0.67
CA SER A 28 4.49 2.31 0.66
C SER A 28 3.48 1.15 0.66
N ILE A 29 2.64 1.02 -0.38
CA ILE A 29 1.73 -0.13 -0.52
C ILE A 29 2.50 -1.43 -0.63
N ASN A 30 3.57 -1.48 -1.43
CA ASN A 30 4.40 -2.68 -1.59
C ASN A 30 5.04 -3.10 -0.27
N ILE A 31 5.57 -2.15 0.51
CA ILE A 31 6.14 -2.45 1.84
C ILE A 31 5.06 -3.00 2.79
N LEU A 32 3.86 -2.40 2.80
CA LEU A 32 2.75 -2.91 3.60
C LEU A 32 2.31 -4.31 3.15
N ALA A 33 2.31 -4.58 1.85
CA ALA A 33 1.99 -5.90 1.29
C ALA A 33 3.00 -6.97 1.73
N ASP A 34 4.29 -6.63 1.73
CA ASP A 34 5.36 -7.53 2.19
C ASP A 34 5.27 -7.79 3.70
N ARG A 35 4.96 -6.75 4.50
CA ARG A 35 4.69 -6.89 5.95
C ARG A 35 3.50 -7.81 6.19
N LEU A 36 2.38 -7.62 5.48
CA LEU A 36 1.19 -8.47 5.58
C LEU A 36 1.51 -9.91 5.17
N ARG A 37 2.26 -10.12 4.09
CA ARG A 37 2.70 -11.46 3.64
C ARG A 37 3.53 -12.16 4.71
N SER A 38 4.41 -11.43 5.38
CA SER A 38 5.25 -11.95 6.47
C SER A 38 4.40 -12.37 7.67
N ILE A 39 3.41 -11.55 8.06
CA ILE A 39 2.47 -11.89 9.13
C ILE A 39 1.63 -13.13 8.78
N LYS A 40 1.12 -13.20 7.55
CA LYS A 40 0.36 -14.36 7.05
C LYS A 40 1.16 -15.67 7.11
N LYS A 41 2.46 -15.62 6.81
CA LYS A 41 3.36 -16.78 6.90
C LYS A 41 3.57 -17.24 8.35
N LEU A 42 3.63 -16.32 9.29
CA LEU A 42 3.83 -16.62 10.71
C LEU A 42 2.55 -17.09 11.39
N HIS A 43 1.40 -16.57 10.97
CA HIS A 43 0.13 -16.77 11.65
C HIS A 43 -1.00 -17.00 10.63
N GLY A 44 -1.44 -18.26 10.50
CA GLY A 44 -2.49 -18.65 9.55
C GLY A 44 -3.85 -17.99 9.79
N SER A 45 -4.10 -17.41 10.97
CA SER A 45 -5.32 -16.64 11.27
C SER A 45 -5.48 -15.39 10.40
N PHE A 46 -4.39 -14.85 9.84
CA PHE A 46 -4.41 -13.64 9.02
C PHE A 46 -4.54 -13.93 7.52
N LEU A 47 -4.69 -15.20 7.10
CA LEU A 47 -4.76 -15.55 5.67
C LEU A 47 -5.89 -14.80 4.93
N ASN A 48 -7.02 -14.57 5.60
CA ASN A 48 -8.17 -13.86 5.04
C ASN A 48 -8.09 -12.34 5.14
N VAL A 49 -7.01 -11.78 5.73
CA VAL A 49 -6.83 -10.33 5.81
C VAL A 49 -6.29 -9.83 4.49
N GLU A 50 -7.03 -8.95 3.84
CA GLU A 50 -6.71 -8.37 2.54
C GLU A 50 -6.77 -6.85 2.59
N PHE A 51 -6.09 -6.19 1.65
CA PHE A 51 -6.28 -4.76 1.46
C PHE A 51 -7.71 -4.44 1.02
N SER A 52 -8.18 -3.26 1.42
CA SER A 52 -9.50 -2.76 1.04
C SER A 52 -9.60 -2.56 -0.48
N PRO A 53 -10.82 -2.57 -1.04
CA PRO A 53 -11.03 -2.30 -2.47
C PRO A 53 -10.42 -0.97 -2.94
N HIS A 54 -10.40 0.04 -2.08
CA HIS A 54 -9.83 1.36 -2.38
C HIS A 54 -8.32 1.30 -2.61
N VAL A 55 -7.58 0.51 -1.82
CA VAL A 55 -6.14 0.33 -2.02
C VAL A 55 -5.88 -0.47 -3.30
N LYS A 56 -6.70 -1.48 -3.60
CA LYS A 56 -6.58 -2.27 -4.84
C LYS A 56 -6.78 -1.40 -6.08
N ALA A 57 -7.80 -0.56 -6.08
CA ALA A 57 -8.04 0.40 -7.15
C ALA A 57 -6.86 1.37 -7.34
N LEU A 58 -6.20 1.77 -6.24
CA LEU A 58 -5.01 2.63 -6.31
C LEU A 58 -3.84 1.94 -7.03
N VAL A 59 -3.61 0.66 -6.75
CA VAL A 59 -2.57 -0.14 -7.43
C VAL A 59 -2.91 -0.38 -8.91
N GLU A 60 -4.19 -0.56 -9.24
CA GLU A 60 -4.61 -0.67 -10.65
C GLU A 60 -4.34 0.63 -11.43
N GLN A 61 -4.48 1.80 -10.80
CA GLN A 61 -4.12 3.08 -11.41
C GLN A 61 -2.63 3.20 -11.72
N GLU A 62 -1.75 2.68 -10.88
CA GLU A 62 -0.30 2.62 -11.14
C GLU A 62 -0.01 1.91 -12.46
N SER A 63 -0.66 0.77 -12.70
CA SER A 63 -0.48 -0.03 -13.91
C SER A 63 -0.94 0.72 -15.17
N VAL A 64 -1.96 1.57 -15.06
CA VAL A 64 -2.43 2.41 -16.17
C VAL A 64 -1.45 3.56 -16.45
N LEU A 65 -0.92 4.20 -15.40
CA LEU A 65 0.05 5.28 -15.53
C LEU A 65 1.40 4.81 -16.08
N ALA A 66 1.81 3.56 -15.80
CA ALA A 66 3.04 2.98 -16.32
C ALA A 66 3.00 2.64 -17.82
N ILE A 67 1.82 2.68 -18.46
CA ILE A 67 1.61 2.34 -19.88
C ILE A 67 1.49 3.61 -20.76
N SER A 68 1.49 4.81 -20.18
CA SER A 68 1.46 6.10 -20.90
C SER A 68 2.85 6.73 -21.02
#